data_AF-A0A7C1GB24-F1
#
_entry.id   AF-A0A7C1GB24-F1
#
_cell.length_a   1.000
_cell.length_b   1.000
_cell.length_c   1.000
_cell.angle_alpha   90.00
_cell.angle_beta   90.00
_cell.angle_gamma   90.00
#
_symmetry.space_group_name_H-M   'P 1'
#
loop_
_entity.id
_entity.type
_entity.pdbx_description
1 polymer ?
#
loop_
_entity_poly.entity_id
_entity_poly.type
_entity_poly.pdbx_seq_one_letter_code
_entity_poly.pdbx_strand_id
1 'polypeptide(L)'
;MDYRIENNWYEDTQGGSRRIYVYAGARSGGPGGTTQIGVVIVRILEIFVLENETRISVVEHSVYLTPCQGGPVRVVDAVSEVLTLQSASGHTFTFDVPARQFLP
;
A
#
# COMPACT_ATOMS: atom_id res chain seq x y z
N MET A 1 -2.90 0.15 15.75
CA MET A 1 -3.85 0.68 14.75
C MET A 1 -4.15 -0.46 13.82
N ASP A 2 -5.42 -0.78 13.62
CA ASP A 2 -5.80 -1.90 12.76
C ASP A 2 -6.17 -1.37 11.37
N TYR A 3 -5.83 -2.15 10.35
CA TYR A 3 -6.14 -1.85 8.97
C TYR A 3 -6.94 -3.01 8.38
N ARG A 4 -7.97 -2.69 7.61
CA ARG A 4 -8.65 -3.67 6.78
C ARG A 4 -8.07 -3.57 5.38
N ILE A 5 -7.27 -4.57 5.00
CA ILE A 5 -6.67 -4.64 3.67
C ILE A 5 -7.67 -5.26 2.71
N GLU A 6 -7.87 -4.62 1.57
CA GLU A 6 -8.75 -5.09 0.51
C GLU A 6 -7.96 -5.85 -0.57
N ASN A 7 -6.81 -5.30 -0.98
CA ASN A 7 -5.87 -5.97 -1.86
C ASN A 7 -4.46 -5.35 -1.74
N ASN A 8 -3.54 -5.86 -2.55
CA ASN A 8 -2.19 -5.31 -2.67
C ASN A 8 -1.69 -5.39 -4.10
N TRP A 9 -0.73 -4.51 -4.39
CA TRP A 9 0.18 -4.60 -5.52
C TRP A 9 1.59 -4.82 -4.97
N TYR A 10 2.46 -5.46 -5.74
CA TYR A 10 3.87 -5.56 -5.40
C TYR A 10 4.77 -5.58 -6.62
N GLU A 11 6.03 -5.21 -6.41
CA GLU A 11 7.09 -5.33 -7.40
C GLU A 11 8.40 -5.78 -6.76
N ASP A 12 9.11 -6.65 -7.48
CA ASP A 12 10.48 -7.03 -7.17
C ASP A 12 11.45 -6.16 -7.96
N THR A 13 12.32 -5.46 -7.22
CA THR A 13 13.35 -4.56 -7.75
C THR A 13 14.73 -5.09 -7.37
N GLN A 14 15.79 -4.49 -7.94
CA GLN A 14 17.19 -4.86 -7.65
C GLN A 14 17.48 -6.36 -7.85
N GLY A 15 16.88 -6.98 -8.87
CA GLY A 15 17.08 -8.41 -9.13
C GLY A 15 16.42 -9.33 -8.09
N GLY A 16 15.40 -8.83 -7.38
CA GLY A 16 14.65 -9.59 -6.37
C GLY A 16 15.19 -9.45 -4.94
N SER A 17 16.28 -8.70 -4.74
CA SER A 17 16.79 -8.38 -3.39
C SER A 17 15.99 -7.29 -2.68
N ARG A 18 15.07 -6.61 -3.39
CA ARG A 18 14.20 -5.60 -2.81
C ARG A 18 12.78 -5.77 -3.31
N ARG A 19 11.81 -5.89 -2.40
CA ARG A 19 10.38 -6.01 -2.73
C ARG A 19 9.60 -4.83 -2.18
N ILE A 20 8.80 -4.20 -3.03
CA ILE A 20 7.88 -3.12 -2.65
C ILE A 20 6.49 -3.71 -2.61
N TYR A 21 5.82 -3.63 -1.46
CA TYR A 21 4.39 -3.90 -1.32
C TYR A 21 3.64 -2.59 -1.17
N VAL A 22 2.50 -2.50 -1.85
CA VAL A 22 1.52 -1.44 -1.65
C VAL A 22 0.18 -2.08 -1.31
N TYR A 23 -0.21 -1.98 -0.04
CA TYR A 23 -1.50 -2.45 0.42
C TYR A 23 -2.53 -1.33 0.32
N ALA A 24 -3.72 -1.65 -0.19
CA ALA A 24 -4.85 -0.72 -0.26
C ALA A 24 -5.98 -1.23 0.64
N GLY A 25 -6.64 -0.31 1.34
CA GLY A 25 -7.78 -0.68 2.16
C GLY A 25 -8.38 0.49 2.93
N ALA A 26 -8.75 0.24 4.18
CA ALA A 26 -9.22 1.28 5.11
C ALA A 26 -8.50 1.21 6.46
N ARG A 27 -8.35 2.37 7.11
CA ARG A 27 -8.03 2.42 8.55
C ARG A 27 -9.24 1.92 9.34
N SER A 28 -9.07 0.98 10.26
CA SER A 28 -10.13 0.57 11.19
C SER A 28 -10.21 1.54 12.37
N GLY A 29 -11.42 1.85 12.83
CA GLY A 29 -11.67 2.90 13.81
C GLY A 29 -11.50 2.47 15.26
N GLY A 30 -10.82 1.34 15.50
CA GLY A 30 -10.80 0.65 16.79
C GLY A 30 -12.08 -0.18 17.04
N PRO A 31 -12.23 -0.75 18.25
CA PRO A 31 -13.38 -1.59 18.60
C PRO A 31 -14.69 -0.80 18.46
N GLY A 32 -15.53 -1.19 17.51
CA GLY A 32 -16.84 -0.58 17.23
C GLY A 32 -16.83 0.58 16.23
N GLY A 33 -15.68 1.01 15.71
CA GLY A 33 -15.58 2.13 14.77
C GLY A 33 -15.35 1.68 13.33
N THR A 34 -16.35 1.82 12.46
CA THR A 34 -16.13 1.78 11.00
C THR A 34 -15.57 3.12 10.54
N THR A 35 -14.28 3.38 10.72
CA THR A 35 -13.66 4.50 10.00
C THR A 35 -13.59 4.13 8.52
N GLN A 36 -14.21 4.96 7.69
CA GLN A 36 -14.30 4.80 6.24
C GLN A 36 -13.14 5.55 5.53
N ILE A 37 -11.99 5.70 6.19
CA ILE A 37 -10.86 6.42 5.61
C ILE A 37 -10.04 5.45 4.77
N GLY A 38 -9.98 5.69 3.47
CA GLY A 38 -9.13 4.94 2.55
C GLY A 38 -7.65 5.09 2.94
N VAL A 39 -6.90 4.00 2.82
CA VAL A 39 -5.48 3.97 3.17
C VAL A 39 -4.67 3.24 2.11
N VAL A 40 -3.47 3.74 1.87
CA VAL A 40 -2.39 3.11 1.13
C VAL A 40 -1.22 2.90 2.08
N ILE A 41 -0.73 1.67 2.19
CA ILE A 41 0.42 1.32 3.04
C ILE A 41 1.54 0.85 2.13
N VAL A 42 2.65 1.57 2.12
CA VAL A 42 3.86 1.20 1.39
C VAL A 42 4.80 0.48 2.34
N ARG A 43 5.19 -0.75 2.00
CA ARG A 43 6.15 -1.54 2.77
C ARG A 43 7.26 -2.00 1.85
N ILE A 44 8.50 -1.65 2.19
CA ILE A 44 9.68 -2.08 1.43
C ILE A 44 10.44 -3.11 2.25
N LEU A 45 10.76 -4.21 1.59
CA LEU A 45 11.53 -5.33 2.13
C LEU A 45 12.88 -5.41 1.42
N GLU A 46 13.93 -5.66 2.18
CA GLU A 46 15.20 -6.17 1.66
C GLU A 46 15.29 -7.66 1.91
N ILE A 47 15.64 -8.41 0.87
CA ILE A 47 15.76 -9.86 0.83
C ILE A 47 17.23 -10.18 0.58
N PHE A 48 17.86 -10.86 1.52
CA PHE A 48 19.29 -11.20 1.44
C PHE A 48 19.55 -12.59 2.01
N VAL A 49 20.66 -13.20 1.60
CA VAL A 49 21.09 -14.50 2.11
C VAL A 49 22.16 -14.28 3.16
N LEU A 50 21.94 -14.84 4.35
CA LEU A 50 22.93 -14.87 5.43
C LEU A 50 23.02 -16.30 5.94
N GLU A 51 24.23 -16.86 5.99
CA GLU A 51 24.46 -18.25 6.45
C GLU A 51 23.65 -19.30 5.68
N ASN A 52 23.47 -19.10 4.37
CA ASN A 52 22.63 -19.91 3.47
C ASN A 52 21.12 -19.88 3.77
N GLU A 53 20.66 -18.96 4.62
CA GLU A 53 19.24 -18.73 4.89
C GLU A 53 18.77 -17.43 4.21
N THR A 54 17.58 -17.47 3.61
CA THR A 54 16.93 -16.25 3.11
C THR A 54 16.35 -15.47 4.29
N ARG A 55 16.82 -14.24 4.47
CA ARG A 55 16.31 -13.30 5.48
C ARG A 55 15.61 -12.13 4.82
N ILE A 56 14.66 -11.57 5.56
CA ILE A 56 13.86 -10.42 5.14
C ILE A 56 13.99 -9.34 6.20
N SER A 57 14.38 -8.14 5.78
CA SER A 57 14.35 -6.93 6.62
C SER A 57 13.28 -5.98 6.11
N VAL A 58 12.51 -5.38 7.01
CA VAL A 58 11.61 -4.28 6.64
C VAL A 58 12.42 -2.99 6.71
N VAL A 59 12.69 -2.40 5.55
CA VAL A 59 13.44 -1.13 5.48
C VAL A 59 12.52 0.09 5.43
N GLU A 60 11.25 -0.10 5.07
CA GLU A 60 10.26 0.95 5.13
C GLU A 60 8.85 0.44 5.44
N HIS A 61 8.11 1.25 6.19
CA HIS A 61 6.69 1.10 6.43
C HIS A 61 6.04 2.48 6.57
N SER A 62 5.32 2.91 5.53
CA SER A 62 4.73 4.25 5.44
C SER A 62 3.24 4.16 5.14
N VAL A 63 2.44 5.04 5.76
CA VAL A 63 0.97 5.01 5.68
C VAL A 63 0.45 6.34 5.13
N TYR A 64 -0.37 6.26 4.08
CA TYR A 64 -0.92 7.40 3.38
C TYR A 64 -2.45 7.32 3.39
N LEU A 65 -3.11 8.36 3.88
CA LEU A 65 -4.58 8.44 3.84
C LEU A 65 -5.02 9.05 2.52
N THR A 66 -6.13 8.57 1.97
CA THR A 66 -6.70 9.14 0.76
C THR A 66 -7.10 10.61 0.99
N PRO A 67 -6.95 11.49 -0.02
CA PRO A 67 -7.28 12.92 0.11
C PRO A 67 -8.73 13.19 0.52
N CYS A 68 -9.67 12.34 0.12
CA CYS A 68 -11.06 12.41 0.54
C CYS A 68 -11.51 11.15 1.28
N GLN A 69 -12.57 11.32 2.07
CA GLN A 69 -13.21 10.26 2.83
C GLN A 69 -14.21 9.53 1.92
N GLY A 70 -13.77 8.45 1.28
CA GLY A 70 -14.56 7.70 0.29
C GLY A 70 -14.81 6.24 0.64
N GLY A 71 -14.48 5.81 1.85
CA GLY A 71 -14.45 4.39 2.21
C GLY A 71 -13.10 3.72 1.91
N PRO A 72 -13.03 2.40 2.16
CA PRO A 72 -11.90 1.58 1.75
C PRO A 72 -11.59 1.74 0.27
N VAL A 73 -10.29 1.69 -0.05
CA VAL A 73 -9.81 1.70 -1.43
C VAL A 73 -9.22 0.36 -1.83
N ARG A 74 -9.25 0.07 -3.13
CA ARG A 74 -8.61 -1.08 -3.76
C ARG A 74 -7.75 -0.62 -4.92
N VAL A 75 -6.61 -1.27 -5.16
CA VAL A 75 -5.86 -1.10 -6.42
C VAL A 75 -6.69 -1.74 -7.54
N VAL A 76 -6.99 -0.99 -8.59
CA VAL A 76 -7.79 -1.47 -9.74
C VAL A 76 -6.99 -1.50 -11.04
N ASP A 77 -5.91 -0.73 -11.13
CA ASP A 77 -4.99 -0.74 -12.27
C ASP A 77 -3.59 -0.28 -11.83
N ALA A 78 -2.58 -0.63 -12.63
CA ALA A 78 -1.19 -0.23 -12.41
C ALA A 78 -0.47 -0.06 -13.75
N VAL A 79 0.09 1.13 -13.98
CA VAL A 79 0.99 1.39 -15.11
C VAL A 79 2.36 1.72 -14.53
N SER A 80 3.28 0.77 -14.65
CA SER A 80 4.55 0.80 -13.91
C SER A 80 4.27 0.93 -12.40
N GLU A 81 4.96 1.85 -11.71
CA GLU A 81 4.82 2.08 -10.27
C GLU A 81 3.77 3.18 -9.93
N VAL A 82 2.84 3.46 -10.87
CA VAL A 82 1.72 4.39 -10.66
C VAL A 82 0.43 3.59 -10.57
N LEU A 83 -0.19 3.61 -9.39
CA LEU A 83 -1.36 2.81 -9.07
C LEU A 83 -2.64 3.62 -9.18
N THR A 84 -3.64 3.06 -9.83
CA THR A 84 -5.00 3.58 -9.79
C THR A 84 -5.78 2.85 -8.71
N LEU A 85 -6.34 3.61 -7.78
CA LEU A 85 -7.10 3.15 -6.62
C LEU A 85 -8.56 3.58 -6.79
N GLN A 86 -9.50 2.71 -6.46
CA GLN A 86 -10.93 3.04 -6.43
C GLN A 86 -11.49 2.87 -5.02
N SER A 87 -12.21 3.87 -4.53
CA SER A 87 -12.93 3.82 -3.26
C SER A 87 -14.26 3.10 -3.37
N ALA A 88 -14.78 2.63 -2.23
CA ALA A 88 -16.14 2.06 -2.15
C ALA A 88 -17.23 3.03 -2.64
N SER A 89 -17.01 4.35 -2.51
CA SER A 89 -17.92 5.38 -3.04
C SER A 89 -17.70 5.73 -4.53
N GLY A 90 -16.78 5.06 -5.23
CA GLY A 90 -16.51 5.26 -6.65
C GLY A 90 -15.49 6.36 -6.98
N HIS A 91 -14.87 6.99 -5.99
CA HIS A 91 -13.79 7.96 -6.23
C HIS A 91 -12.54 7.22 -6.70
N THR A 92 -11.85 7.80 -7.67
CA THR A 92 -10.57 7.27 -8.15
C THR A 92 -9.43 8.14 -7.64
N PHE A 93 -8.34 7.51 -7.22
CA PHE A 93 -7.11 8.16 -6.82
C PHE A 93 -5.94 7.58 -7.59
N THR A 94 -4.95 8.39 -7.87
CA THR A 94 -3.69 7.92 -8.45
C THR A 94 -2.60 8.06 -7.40
N PHE A 95 -1.87 6.97 -7.12
CA PHE A 95 -0.77 6.96 -6.17
C PHE A 95 0.54 6.64 -6.88
N ASP A 96 1.47 7.57 -6.81
CA ASP A 96 2.83 7.42 -7.31
C ASP A 96 3.67 6.76 -6.21
N VAL A 97 4.10 5.51 -6.45
CA VAL A 97 4.82 4.70 -5.44
C VAL A 97 6.23 5.24 -5.18
N PRO A 98 7.04 5.61 -6.20
CA PRO A 98 8.36 6.21 -5.98
C PRO A 98 8.32 7.54 -5.22
N ALA A 99 7.41 8.44 -5.60
CA ALA A 99 7.25 9.74 -4.96
C ALA A 99 6.46 9.66 -3.64
N ARG A 100 5.80 8.51 -3.39
CA ARG A 100 4.99 8.20 -2.21
C ARG A 100 3.91 9.23 -1.94
N GLN A 101 3.17 9.57 -2.99
CA GLN A 101 2.17 10.63 -2.92
C GLN A 101 0.97 10.33 -3.81
N PHE A 102 -0.17 10.86 -3.41
CA PHE A 102 -1.32 10.96 -4.30
C PHE A 102 -1.09 12.06 -5.33
N LEU A 103 -1.37 11.76 -6.59
CA LEU A 103 -1.36 12.75 -7.66
C LEU A 103 -2.69 13.53 -7.70
N PRO A 104 -2.68 14.78 -8.21
CA PRO A 104 -3.89 15.62 -8.33
C PRO A 104 -4.97 15.05 -9.25
#